data_AF-A0AA89NJP2-F1
#
_entry.id   AF-A0AA89NJP2-F1
#
_cell.length_a   1.000
_cell.length_b   1.000
_cell.length_c   1.000
_cell.angle_alpha   90.00
_cell.angle_beta   90.00
_cell.angle_gamma   90.00
#
_symmetry.space_group_name_H-M   'P 1'
#
loop_
_entity.id
_entity.type
_entity.pdbx_description
1 polymer ?
#
loop_
_entity_poly.entity_id
_entity_poly.type
_entity_poly.pdbx_seq_one_letter_code
_entity_poly.pdbx_strand_id
1 'polypeptide(L)'
;MNEQEIREALEEWEKLSVSPENRYAYEMRLKWLRDQLSNLLGERRAGLEEGLKKGREEGREEERKKMIRHMAAKGMTAKDIADLTGLTEEEVRKWMK
;
A
#
# COMPACT_ATOMS: atom_id res chain seq x y z
N MET A 1 19.82 8.48 3.78
CA MET A 1 20.28 8.40 2.39
C MET A 1 19.07 8.18 1.51
N ASN A 2 18.78 9.08 0.58
CA ASN A 2 17.62 9.03 -0.32
C ASN A 2 18.00 8.40 -1.69
N GLU A 3 17.01 8.13 -2.56
CA GLU A 3 17.24 7.45 -3.84
C GLU A 3 18.24 8.21 -4.75
N GLN A 4 18.18 9.54 -4.74
CA GLN A 4 19.05 10.42 -5.52
C GLN A 4 20.51 10.30 -5.04
N GLU A 5 20.72 10.40 -3.73
CA GLU A 5 22.03 10.24 -3.09
C GLU A 5 22.63 8.84 -3.34
N ILE A 6 21.79 7.80 -3.38
CA ILE A 6 22.23 6.43 -3.70
C ILE A 6 22.69 6.35 -5.16
N ARG A 7 21.95 6.95 -6.10
CA ARG A 7 22.29 6.93 -7.53
C ARG A 7 23.56 7.72 -7.83
N GLU A 8 23.68 8.91 -7.27
CA GLU A 8 24.86 9.76 -7.45
C GLU A 8 26.13 9.09 -6.88
N ALA A 9 26.01 8.45 -5.72
CA ALA A 9 27.08 7.64 -5.15
C ALA A 9 27.40 6.37 -5.97
N LEU A 10 26.52 5.88 -6.84
CA LEU A 10 26.83 4.76 -7.73
C LEU A 10 27.64 5.21 -8.95
N GLU A 11 27.23 6.30 -9.59
CA GLU A 11 27.86 6.84 -10.81
C GLU A 11 29.28 7.39 -10.54
N GLU A 12 29.48 8.09 -9.42
CA GLU A 12 30.78 8.65 -9.08
C GLU A 12 31.81 7.57 -8.78
N TRP A 13 31.37 6.46 -8.20
CA TRP A 13 32.24 5.35 -7.81
C TRP A 13 32.58 4.43 -8.98
N GLU A 14 31.69 4.30 -9.97
CA GLU A 14 31.98 3.64 -11.24
C GLU A 14 33.18 4.28 -11.94
N LYS A 15 33.27 5.61 -11.92
CA LYS A 15 34.42 6.37 -12.46
C LYS A 15 35.73 6.14 -11.70
N LEU A 16 35.68 5.84 -10.40
CA LEU A 16 36.86 5.63 -9.55
C LEU A 16 37.42 4.19 -9.61
N SER A 17 36.69 3.24 -10.18
CA SER A 17 36.96 1.79 -10.12
C SER A 17 37.91 1.24 -11.21
N VAL A 18 38.93 2.01 -11.61
CA VAL A 18 39.74 1.72 -12.82
C VAL A 18 40.85 0.66 -12.59
N SER A 19 41.16 0.22 -11.36
CA SER A 19 42.19 -0.80 -11.09
C SER A 19 41.63 -2.22 -10.81
N PRO A 20 42.29 -3.30 -11.29
CA PRO A 20 41.82 -4.68 -11.13
C PRO A 20 41.67 -5.14 -9.67
N GLU A 21 42.57 -4.73 -8.77
CA GLU A 21 42.52 -5.09 -7.35
C GLU A 21 41.33 -4.44 -6.62
N ASN A 22 40.88 -3.28 -7.09
CA ASN A 22 39.71 -2.59 -6.54
C ASN A 22 38.39 -3.11 -7.10
N ARG A 23 38.41 -3.95 -8.15
CA ARG A 23 37.21 -4.45 -8.81
C ARG A 23 36.35 -5.34 -7.91
N TYR A 24 36.96 -6.24 -7.12
CA TYR A 24 36.19 -7.09 -6.20
C TYR A 24 35.52 -6.30 -5.08
N ALA A 25 36.27 -5.40 -4.43
CA ALA A 25 35.73 -4.53 -3.39
C ALA A 25 34.63 -3.60 -3.95
N TYR A 26 34.82 -3.12 -5.18
CA TYR A 26 33.83 -2.35 -5.92
C TYR A 26 32.56 -3.15 -6.23
N GLU A 27 32.68 -4.36 -6.75
CA GLU A 27 31.55 -5.25 -7.07
C GLU A 27 30.76 -5.62 -5.80
N MET A 28 31.44 -5.90 -4.69
CA MET A 28 30.78 -6.20 -3.41
C MET A 28 30.03 -4.98 -2.84
N ARG A 29 30.59 -3.77 -2.97
CA ARG A 29 29.92 -2.54 -2.55
C ARG A 29 28.73 -2.20 -3.44
N LEU A 30 28.88 -2.34 -4.76
CA LEU A 30 27.78 -2.20 -5.71
C LEU A 30 26.63 -3.16 -5.38
N LYS A 31 26.96 -4.42 -5.08
CA LYS A 31 25.96 -5.42 -4.66
C LYS A 31 25.22 -4.94 -3.40
N TRP A 32 25.94 -4.51 -2.37
CA TRP A 32 25.32 -3.99 -1.14
C TRP A 32 24.39 -2.79 -1.41
N LEU A 33 24.83 -1.82 -2.21
CA LEU A 33 23.99 -0.66 -2.57
C LEU A 33 22.73 -1.07 -3.36
N ARG A 34 22.85 -2.03 -4.28
CA ARG A 34 21.70 -2.58 -5.02
C ARG A 34 20.73 -3.33 -4.11
N ASP A 35 21.24 -4.11 -3.17
CA ASP A 35 20.41 -4.80 -2.17
C ASP A 35 19.66 -3.78 -1.30
N GLN A 36 20.34 -2.72 -0.83
CA GLN A 36 19.70 -1.63 -0.07
C GLN A 36 18.61 -0.91 -0.89
N LEU A 37 18.90 -0.58 -2.16
CA LEU A 37 17.93 0.06 -3.05
C LEU A 37 16.72 -0.83 -3.30
N SER A 38 16.94 -2.13 -3.54
CA SER A 38 15.88 -3.10 -3.78
C SER A 38 14.96 -3.24 -2.56
N ASN A 39 15.55 -3.30 -1.36
CA ASN A 39 14.78 -3.33 -0.12
C ASN A 39 13.93 -2.06 0.04
N LEU A 40 14.52 -0.87 -0.14
CA LEU A 40 13.79 0.40 -0.03
C LEU A 40 12.62 0.49 -1.01
N LEU A 41 12.83 0.08 -2.26
CA LEU A 41 11.78 0.07 -3.28
C LEU A 41 10.71 -0.99 -3.00
N GLY A 42 11.09 -2.13 -2.44
CA GLY A 42 10.19 -3.18 -1.97
C GLY A 42 9.26 -2.67 -0.88
N GLU A 43 9.81 -2.07 0.18
CA GLU A 43 9.05 -1.48 1.29
C GLU A 43 8.09 -0.38 0.80
N ARG A 44 8.56 0.51 -0.08
CA ARG A 44 7.71 1.57 -0.66
C ARG A 44 6.55 0.97 -1.45
N ARG A 45 6.79 -0.08 -2.23
CA ARG A 45 5.75 -0.76 -3.00
C ARG A 45 4.73 -1.45 -2.10
N ALA A 46 5.20 -2.17 -1.08
CA ALA A 46 4.34 -2.83 -0.10
C ALA A 46 3.44 -1.83 0.62
N GLY A 47 3.99 -0.70 1.09
CA GLY A 47 3.21 0.36 1.74
C GLY A 47 2.15 0.99 0.83
N LEU A 48 2.47 1.21 -0.45
CA LEU A 48 1.50 1.70 -1.43
C LEU A 48 0.39 0.69 -1.70
N GLU A 49 0.73 -0.58 -1.86
CA GLU A 49 -0.25 -1.66 -2.09
C GLU A 49 -1.18 -1.83 -0.89
N GLU A 50 -0.62 -1.84 0.33
CA GLU A 50 -1.40 -1.91 1.56
C GLU A 50 -2.33 -0.70 1.71
N GLY A 51 -1.83 0.51 1.46
CA GLY A 51 -2.63 1.74 1.49
C GLY A 51 -3.78 1.72 0.48
N LEU A 52 -3.52 1.26 -0.75
CA LEU A 52 -4.56 1.12 -1.77
C LEU A 52 -5.60 0.06 -1.39
N LYS A 53 -5.18 -1.07 -0.82
CA LYS A 53 -6.08 -2.12 -0.36
C LYS A 53 -6.98 -1.62 0.76
N LYS A 54 -6.40 -1.02 1.80
CA LYS A 54 -7.13 -0.42 2.93
C LYS A 54 -8.11 0.64 2.46
N GLY A 55 -7.67 1.60 1.65
CA GLY A 55 -8.53 2.67 1.14
C GLY A 55 -9.70 2.15 0.29
N ARG A 56 -9.50 1.09 -0.49
CA ARG A 56 -10.61 0.44 -1.24
C ARG A 56 -11.60 -0.26 -0.32
N GLU A 57 -11.13 -0.90 0.73
CA GLU A 57 -11.99 -1.59 1.70
C GLU A 57 -12.80 -0.58 2.55
N GLU A 58 -12.14 0.44 3.08
CA GLU A 58 -12.77 1.55 3.81
C GLU A 58 -13.82 2.25 2.94
N GLY A 59 -13.49 2.59 1.69
CA GLY A 59 -14.43 3.23 0.77
C GLY A 59 -15.67 2.37 0.48
N ARG A 60 -15.52 1.05 0.33
CA ARG A 60 -16.65 0.12 0.17
C ARG A 60 -17.51 0.04 1.43
N GLU A 61 -16.89 0.00 2.61
CA GLU A 61 -17.63 -0.04 3.87
C GLU A 61 -18.41 1.27 4.12
N GLU A 62 -17.79 2.42 3.85
CA GLU A 62 -18.46 3.72 3.94
C GLU A 62 -19.64 3.87 2.98
N GLU A 63 -19.49 3.42 1.73
CA GLU A 63 -20.55 3.45 0.74
C GLU A 63 -21.72 2.54 1.15
N ARG A 64 -21.42 1.34 1.65
CA ARG A 64 -22.42 0.42 2.20
C ARG A 64 -23.17 1.01 3.40
N LYS A 65 -22.46 1.65 4.33
CA LYS A 65 -23.04 2.36 5.48
C LYS A 65 -23.97 3.49 5.02
N LYS A 66 -23.54 4.32 4.07
CA LYS A 66 -24.34 5.41 3.51
C LYS A 66 -25.61 4.88 2.85
N MET A 67 -25.50 3.82 2.06
CA MET A 67 -26.63 3.17 1.41
C MET A 67 -27.67 2.68 2.44
N ILE A 68 -27.22 2.00 3.51
CA ILE A 68 -28.10 1.47 4.55
C ILE A 68 -28.82 2.57 5.30
N ARG A 69 -28.11 3.64 5.68
CA ARG A 69 -28.73 4.83 6.31
C ARG A 69 -29.78 5.46 5.41
N HIS A 70 -29.50 5.55 4.11
CA HIS A 70 -30.45 6.10 3.15
C HIS A 70 -31.69 5.20 2.97
N MET A 71 -31.53 3.87 2.93
CA MET A 71 -32.65 2.93 2.92
C MET A 71 -33.49 3.02 4.20
N ALA A 72 -32.83 3.09 5.37
CA ALA A 72 -33.49 3.25 6.65
C ALA A 72 -34.27 4.58 6.73
N ALA A 73 -33.70 5.68 6.23
CA ALA A 73 -34.38 6.97 6.15
C ALA A 73 -35.63 6.95 5.27
N LYS A 74 -35.73 5.99 4.34
CA LYS A 74 -36.93 5.74 3.51
C LYS A 74 -37.96 4.82 4.19
N GLY A 75 -37.74 4.45 5.45
CA GLY A 75 -38.67 3.65 6.25
C GLY A 75 -38.54 2.15 6.07
N MET A 76 -37.48 1.66 5.41
CA MET A 76 -37.23 0.22 5.26
C MET A 76 -36.81 -0.39 6.60
N THR A 77 -37.31 -1.60 6.89
CA THR A 77 -36.94 -2.29 8.13
C THR A 77 -35.54 -2.90 8.03
N ALA A 78 -34.90 -3.18 9.16
CA ALA A 78 -33.60 -3.85 9.18
C ALA A 78 -33.62 -5.18 8.42
N LYS A 79 -34.75 -5.90 8.47
CA LYS A 79 -34.95 -7.17 7.78
C LYS A 79 -35.01 -6.97 6.26
N ASP A 80 -35.79 -6.02 5.77
CA ASP A 80 -35.89 -5.74 4.33
C ASP A 80 -34.53 -5.31 3.75
N ILE A 81 -33.78 -4.50 4.50
CA ILE A 81 -32.45 -4.05 4.08
C ILE A 81 -31.46 -5.22 4.08
N ALA A 82 -31.49 -6.09 5.09
CA ALA A 82 -30.66 -7.29 5.16
C ALA A 82 -30.89 -8.19 3.93
N ASP A 83 -32.16 -8.44 3.61
CA ASP A 83 -32.57 -9.25 2.46
C ASP A 83 -32.10 -8.65 1.13
N LEU A 84 -32.17 -7.32 0.97
CA LEU A 84 -31.74 -6.63 -0.27
C LEU A 84 -30.22 -6.52 -0.44
N THR A 85 -29.49 -6.38 0.66
CA THR A 85 -28.04 -6.08 0.64
C THR A 85 -27.17 -7.31 0.89
N GLY A 86 -27.79 -8.46 1.17
CA GLY A 86 -27.12 -9.71 1.54
C GLY A 86 -26.32 -9.61 2.85
N LEU A 87 -26.72 -8.69 3.73
CA LEU A 87 -26.13 -8.49 5.04
C LEU A 87 -26.93 -9.21 6.10
N THR A 88 -26.33 -9.39 7.27
CA THR A 88 -27.09 -9.78 8.46
C THR A 88 -27.89 -8.60 9.01
N GLU A 89 -29.04 -8.87 9.63
CA GLU A 89 -29.81 -7.84 10.34
C GLU A 89 -28.97 -7.12 11.41
N GLU A 90 -28.01 -7.81 12.02
CA GLU A 90 -27.12 -7.24 13.04
C GLU A 90 -26.18 -6.19 12.44
N GLU A 91 -25.53 -6.49 11.30
CA GLU A 91 -24.69 -5.54 10.56
C GLU A 91 -25.49 -4.33 10.08
N VAL A 92 -26.71 -4.56 9.58
CA VAL A 92 -27.63 -3.49 9.17
C VAL A 92 -27.98 -2.61 10.37
N ARG A 93 -28.43 -3.19 11.49
CA ARG A 93 -28.79 -2.44 12.71
C ARG A 93 -27.61 -1.64 13.27
N LYS A 94 -26.39 -2.17 13.17
CA LYS A 94 -25.17 -1.45 13.58
C LYS A 94 -24.99 -0.15 12.79
N TRP A 95 -25.36 -0.15 11.51
CA TRP A 95 -25.16 0.97 10.59
C TRP A 95 -26.40 1.84 10.37
N MET A 96 -27.58 1.43 10.83
CA MET A 96 -28.81 2.24 10.84
C MET A 96 -28.78 3.40 11.85
N LYS A 97 -27.78 3.46 12.72
CA LYS A 97 -27.55 4.61 13.62
C LYS A 97 -27.11 5.85 12.86
#